data_AF-A0A7C3FX30-F1
#
_entry.id   AF-A0A7C3FX30-F1
#
_cell.length_a   1.000
_cell.length_b   1.000
_cell.length_c   1.000
_cell.angle_alpha   90.00
_cell.angle_beta   90.00
_cell.angle_gamma   90.00
#
_symmetry.space_group_name_H-M   'P 1'
#
loop_
_entity.id
_entity.type
_entity.pdbx_description
1 polymer ?
#
loop_
_entity_poly.entity_id
_entity_poly.type
_entity_poly.pdbx_seq_one_letter_code
_entity_poly.pdbx_strand_id
1 'polypeptide(L)'
;NLRDIGLIDLLPLLSHQDGRLVLIRKDGNLELYIQHRRVVCAEEERRVLSPGQLEERLFDFAQNDGGSFEFFTGEAPRHQRGCLNLPVDELVLKLVTLKDELESVREQLPMPDTVFTLGNVALAYSDPVLAEFLDRAWPYLSEGASARRLAPLVGLPTDRVRYLLYKLRSLGAVQPLEQRVKVPQERRSLAGRLLGLLRRRFGKFSWSL
;
A
#
# COMPACT_ATOMS: atom_id res chain seq x y z
N ASN A 1 18.36 18.42 -0.50
CA ASN A 1 17.16 17.87 -1.19
C ASN A 1 16.93 16.46 -0.66
N LEU A 2 15.70 15.95 -0.58
CA LEU A 2 15.47 14.54 -0.19
C LEU A 2 15.97 13.54 -1.26
N ARG A 3 16.28 14.03 -2.46
CA ARG A 3 17.00 13.28 -3.51
C ARG A 3 18.50 13.11 -3.26
N ASP A 4 19.10 14.07 -2.55
CA ASP A 4 20.56 14.06 -2.31
C ASP A 4 20.89 13.21 -1.08
N ILE A 5 20.01 13.27 -0.08
CA ILE A 5 20.07 12.47 1.13
C ILE A 5 18.66 11.96 1.46
N GLY A 6 18.50 10.64 1.44
CA GLY A 6 17.21 10.01 1.72
C GLY A 6 16.82 10.20 3.19
N LEU A 7 15.52 10.07 3.49
CA LEU A 7 15.02 10.25 4.85
C LEU A 7 15.69 9.30 5.87
N ILE A 8 15.96 8.05 5.45
CA ILE A 8 16.62 7.02 6.27
C ILE A 8 18.02 7.47 6.71
N ASP A 9 18.75 8.16 5.84
CA ASP A 9 20.10 8.66 6.13
C ASP A 9 20.06 10.01 6.86
N LEU A 10 19.04 10.83 6.58
CA LEU A 10 18.86 12.15 7.16
C LEU A 10 18.53 12.10 8.66
N LEU A 11 17.64 11.19 9.06
CA LEU A 11 17.15 11.11 10.44
C LEU A 11 18.28 10.85 11.46
N PRO A 12 19.20 9.89 11.26
CA PRO A 12 20.33 9.69 12.16
C PRO A 12 21.22 10.92 12.30
N LEU A 13 21.52 11.61 11.18
CA LEU A 13 22.37 12.81 11.19
C LEU A 13 21.78 13.93 12.05
N LEU A 14 20.47 14.14 11.93
CA LEU A 14 19.77 15.18 12.67
C LEU A 14 19.41 14.76 14.10
N SER A 15 19.43 13.47 14.42
CA SER A 15 19.08 12.96 15.76
C SER A 15 19.99 13.51 16.87
N HIS A 16 21.21 13.91 16.53
CA HIS A 16 22.19 14.49 17.46
C HIS A 16 21.97 15.99 17.74
N GLN A 17 21.00 16.61 17.06
CA GLN A 17 20.64 18.01 17.25
C GLN A 17 19.20 18.12 17.73
N ASP A 18 18.96 19.01 18.69
CA ASP A 18 17.61 19.37 19.08
C ASP A 18 17.06 20.41 18.10
N GLY A 19 15.84 20.19 17.62
CA GLY A 19 15.21 21.12 16.69
C GLY A 19 14.00 20.56 15.96
N ARG A 20 13.55 21.30 14.96
CA ARG A 20 12.42 20.95 14.10
C ARG A 20 12.90 20.61 12.70
N LEU A 21 12.60 19.40 12.25
CA LEU A 21 12.74 18.96 10.86
C LEU A 21 11.42 19.16 10.13
N VAL A 22 11.42 19.91 9.05
CA VAL A 22 10.26 20.07 8.16
C VAL A 22 10.55 19.33 6.87
N LEU A 23 9.75 18.29 6.59
CA LEU A 23 9.76 17.57 5.33
C LEU A 23 8.67 18.14 4.42
N ILE A 24 9.03 18.55 3.20
CA ILE A 24 8.19 19.34 2.31
C ILE A 24 7.95 18.57 1.02
N ARG A 25 6.67 18.37 0.69
CA ARG A 25 6.21 17.81 -0.59
C ARG A 25 4.98 18.54 -1.10
N LYS A 26 4.58 18.22 -2.34
CA LYS A 26 3.37 18.80 -2.97
C LYS A 26 2.07 18.41 -2.27
N ASP A 27 2.06 17.23 -1.67
CA ASP A 27 0.92 16.62 -0.98
C ASP A 27 0.85 16.94 0.51
N GLY A 28 1.80 17.70 1.04
CA GLY A 28 1.79 18.15 2.43
C GLY A 28 3.18 18.31 3.03
N ASN A 29 3.20 18.91 4.23
CA ASN A 29 4.40 19.05 5.04
C ASN A 29 4.26 18.22 6.30
N LEU A 30 5.32 17.47 6.63
CA LEU A 30 5.47 16.76 7.88
C LEU A 30 6.50 17.46 8.74
N GLU A 31 6.11 17.88 9.93
CA GLU A 31 6.99 18.52 10.90
C GLU A 31 7.33 17.53 12.01
N LEU A 32 8.62 17.28 12.25
CA LEU A 32 9.13 16.43 13.31
C LEU A 32 9.93 17.28 14.30
N TYR A 33 9.59 17.17 15.57
CA TYR A 33 10.34 17.81 16.64
C TYR A 33 11.25 16.76 17.28
N ILE A 34 12.55 16.99 17.17
CA ILE A 34 13.60 16.08 17.63
C ILE A 34 14.23 16.69 18.88
N GLN A 35 14.26 15.91 19.96
CA GLN A 35 14.94 16.26 21.20
C GLN A 35 15.60 15.02 21.79
N HIS A 36 16.87 15.13 22.20
CA HIS A 36 17.61 14.06 22.85
C HIS A 36 17.58 12.73 22.06
N ARG A 37 17.75 12.79 20.73
CA ARG A 37 17.68 11.64 19.80
C ARG A 37 16.30 10.96 19.72
N ARG A 38 15.24 11.68 20.06
CA ARG A 38 13.85 11.18 20.03
C ARG A 38 12.96 12.14 19.25
N VAL A 39 12.00 11.58 18.52
CA VAL A 39 10.87 12.35 18.00
C VAL A 39 9.87 12.53 19.14
N VAL A 40 9.82 13.74 19.67
CA VAL A 40 8.94 14.13 20.78
C VAL A 40 7.60 14.64 20.30
N CYS A 41 7.50 15.09 19.05
CA CYS A 41 6.23 15.45 18.45
C CYS A 41 6.32 15.31 16.93
N ALA A 42 5.20 15.00 16.30
CA ALA A 42 5.04 15.07 14.86
C ALA A 42 3.73 15.76 14.53
N GLU A 43 3.78 16.70 13.58
CA GLU A 43 2.63 17.48 13.16
C GLU A 43 2.49 17.47 11.64
N GLU A 44 1.25 17.38 11.17
CA GLU A 44 0.88 17.60 9.77
C GLU A 44 -0.32 18.55 9.77
N GLU A 45 -0.22 19.66 9.01
CA GLU A 45 -1.26 20.70 8.97
C GLU A 45 -1.72 21.19 10.36
N ARG A 46 -0.79 21.31 11.31
CA ARG A 46 -1.04 21.69 12.73
C ARG A 46 -1.83 20.65 13.54
N ARG A 47 -1.96 19.42 13.07
CA ARG A 47 -2.53 18.30 13.83
C ARG A 47 -1.41 17.39 14.31
N VAL A 48 -1.43 17.06 15.60
CA VAL A 48 -0.49 16.10 16.19
C VAL A 48 -0.80 14.70 15.65
N LEU A 49 0.21 14.01 15.15
CA LEU A 49 0.10 12.65 14.65
C LEU A 49 0.26 11.64 15.79
N SER A 50 -0.53 10.57 15.72
CA SER A 50 -0.30 9.37 16.53
C SER A 50 0.94 8.61 16.05
N PRO A 51 1.49 7.67 16.85
CA PRO A 51 2.65 6.86 16.43
C PRO A 51 2.45 6.14 15.10
N GLY A 52 1.30 5.50 14.89
CA GLY A 52 0.99 4.78 13.65
C GLY A 52 0.92 5.72 12.45
N GLN A 53 0.26 6.87 12.60
CA GLN A 53 0.22 7.89 11.54
C GLN A 53 1.61 8.42 11.20
N LEU A 54 2.46 8.70 12.20
CA LEU A 54 3.82 9.12 11.95
C LEU A 54 4.60 8.05 11.15
N GLU A 55 4.52 6.78 11.56
CA GLU A 55 5.19 5.69 10.85
C GLU A 55 4.73 5.59 9.39
N GLU A 56 3.42 5.71 9.14
CA GLU A 56 2.85 5.72 7.79
C GLU A 56 3.39 6.88 6.95
N ARG A 57 3.43 8.10 7.52
CA ARG A 57 3.93 9.28 6.80
C ARG A 57 5.44 9.18 6.55
N LEU A 58 6.23 8.79 7.54
CA LEU A 58 7.68 8.59 7.36
C LEU A 58 7.97 7.55 6.29
N PHE A 59 7.20 6.46 6.25
CA PHE A 59 7.34 5.44 5.22
C PHE A 59 7.03 6.00 3.83
N ASP A 60 5.96 6.80 3.68
CA ASP A 60 5.64 7.48 2.42
C ASP A 60 6.76 8.44 1.97
N PHE A 61 7.37 9.19 2.89
CA PHE A 61 8.53 10.04 2.58
C PHE A 61 9.79 9.23 2.25
N ALA A 62 10.00 8.06 2.87
CA ALA A 62 11.15 7.22 2.60
C ALA A 62 11.07 6.48 1.25
N GLN A 63 9.85 6.20 0.77
CA GLN A 63 9.63 5.49 -0.50
C GLN A 63 9.63 6.39 -1.73
N ASN A 64 9.36 7.68 -1.55
CA ASN A 64 9.32 8.64 -2.64
C ASN A 64 10.51 9.59 -2.51
N ASP A 65 11.47 9.49 -3.42
CA ASP A 65 12.63 10.39 -3.52
C ASP A 65 12.25 11.81 -4.04
N GLY A 66 11.10 12.32 -3.63
CA GLY A 66 10.56 13.61 -4.01
C GLY A 66 10.35 14.48 -2.79
N GLY A 67 10.88 15.70 -2.82
CA GLY A 67 10.65 16.70 -1.77
C GLY A 67 11.92 17.41 -1.34
N SER A 68 11.75 18.34 -0.41
CA SER A 68 12.85 19.04 0.25
C SER A 68 12.71 18.90 1.76
N PHE A 69 13.75 19.28 2.48
CA PHE A 69 13.71 19.36 3.92
C PHE A 69 14.38 20.64 4.39
N GLU A 70 13.94 21.12 5.54
CA GLU A 70 14.54 22.23 6.27
C GLU A 70 14.68 21.83 7.75
N PHE A 71 15.78 22.23 8.39
CA PHE A 71 16.00 21.94 9.80
C PHE A 71 16.25 23.24 10.57
N PHE A 72 15.50 23.42 11.65
CA PHE A 72 15.54 24.60 12.51
C PHE A 72 16.03 24.19 13.90
N THR A 73 17.26 24.55 14.23
CA THR A 73 17.91 24.20 15.51
C THR A 73 17.23 24.89 16.68
N GLY A 74 17.02 24.17 17.78
CA GLY A 74 16.50 24.72 19.05
C GLY A 74 15.00 25.00 19.06
N GLU A 75 14.27 24.72 17.98
CA GLU A 75 12.82 24.88 17.96
C GLU A 75 12.11 23.73 18.72
N ALA A 76 11.19 24.12 19.61
CA ALA A 76 10.38 23.21 20.39
C ALA A 76 8.95 23.09 19.81
N PRO A 77 8.24 21.98 20.07
CA PRO A 77 6.87 21.81 19.60
C PRO A 77 5.93 22.87 20.18
N ARG A 78 5.06 23.41 19.32
CA ARG A 78 4.04 24.39 19.71
C ARG A 78 2.99 23.77 20.64
N HIS A 79 2.69 22.50 20.44
CA HIS A 79 1.75 21.73 21.24
C HIS A 79 2.49 20.64 22.01
N GLN A 80 2.37 20.64 23.34
CA GLN A 80 3.00 19.61 24.20
C GLN A 80 2.05 18.45 24.55
N ARG A 81 0.75 18.61 24.38
CA ARG A 81 -0.24 17.55 24.71
C ARG A 81 -0.42 16.62 23.51
N GLY A 82 -0.45 15.30 23.78
CA GLY A 82 -0.52 14.28 22.74
C GLY A 82 0.81 14.04 22.02
N CYS A 83 1.89 14.63 22.52
CA CYS A 83 3.25 14.44 22.03
C CYS A 83 3.69 12.97 22.10
N LEU A 84 4.60 12.64 21.18
CA LEU A 84 5.21 11.33 21.03
C LEU A 84 6.42 11.21 21.94
N ASN A 85 7.00 10.02 22.00
CA ASN A 85 8.29 9.82 22.64
C ASN A 85 9.02 8.65 21.99
N LEU A 86 9.32 8.75 20.71
CA LEU A 86 9.83 7.65 19.90
C LEU A 86 11.34 7.81 19.64
N PRO A 87 12.19 6.79 19.92
CA PRO A 87 13.60 6.86 19.57
C PRO A 87 13.77 6.98 18.05
N VAL A 88 14.64 7.89 17.60
CA VAL A 88 14.91 8.04 16.16
C VAL A 88 15.49 6.76 15.57
N ASP A 89 16.40 6.10 16.28
CA ASP A 89 17.03 4.85 15.84
C ASP A 89 15.99 3.73 15.60
N GLU A 90 14.97 3.63 16.46
CA GLU A 90 13.89 2.64 16.29
C GLU A 90 13.02 2.95 15.07
N LEU A 91 12.70 4.22 14.84
CA LEU A 91 11.96 4.65 13.64
C LEU A 91 12.75 4.33 12.37
N VAL A 92 14.05 4.64 12.35
CA VAL A 92 14.93 4.34 11.22
C VAL A 92 14.98 2.84 10.96
N LEU A 93 15.16 2.01 12.00
CA LEU A 93 15.18 0.56 11.86
C LEU A 93 13.88 0.02 11.28
N LYS A 94 12.72 0.53 11.74
CA LYS A 94 11.41 0.18 11.18
C LYS A 94 11.29 0.54 9.71
N LEU A 95 11.73 1.74 9.32
CA LEU A 95 11.69 2.19 7.93
C LEU A 95 12.56 1.33 7.02
N VAL A 96 13.79 1.01 7.44
CA VAL A 96 14.70 0.11 6.70
C VAL A 96 14.07 -1.27 6.56
N THR A 97 13.58 -1.85 7.66
CA THR A 97 12.95 -3.17 7.65
C THR A 97 11.76 -3.22 6.68
N LEU A 98 10.88 -2.21 6.73
CA LEU A 98 9.72 -2.14 5.86
C LEU A 98 10.10 -1.93 4.38
N LYS A 99 11.15 -1.15 4.11
CA LYS A 99 11.67 -0.96 2.75
C LYS A 99 12.22 -2.27 2.20
N ASP A 100 13.06 -2.96 2.96
CA ASP A 100 13.64 -4.25 2.58
C ASP A 100 12.57 -5.31 2.37
N GLU A 101 11.58 -5.39 3.26
CA GLU A 101 10.42 -6.28 3.12
C GLU A 101 9.68 -6.00 1.81
N LEU A 102 9.35 -4.74 1.53
CA LEU A 102 8.62 -4.37 0.32
C LEU A 102 9.42 -4.68 -0.95
N GLU A 103 10.72 -4.37 -0.95
CA GLU A 103 11.61 -4.69 -2.08
C GLU A 103 11.69 -6.20 -2.32
N SER A 104 11.79 -7.00 -1.25
CA SER A 104 11.87 -8.47 -1.35
C SER A 104 10.63 -9.12 -1.97
N VAL A 105 9.44 -8.53 -1.77
CA VAL A 105 8.17 -9.06 -2.29
C VAL A 105 7.64 -8.29 -3.48
N ARG A 106 8.38 -7.30 -4.00
CA ARG A 106 7.87 -6.32 -4.99
C ARG A 106 7.29 -6.98 -6.24
N GLU A 107 7.94 -8.04 -6.73
CA GLU A 107 7.51 -8.80 -7.91
C GLU A 107 6.28 -9.67 -7.64
N GLN A 108 6.03 -10.01 -6.38
CA GLN A 108 4.89 -10.84 -5.94
C GLN A 108 3.67 -10.00 -5.58
N LEU A 109 3.83 -8.67 -5.45
CA LEU A 109 2.74 -7.77 -5.14
C LEU A 109 1.67 -7.85 -6.23
N PRO A 110 0.38 -7.94 -5.85
CA PRO A 110 -0.70 -8.01 -6.83
C PRO A 110 -0.70 -6.79 -7.74
N MET A 111 -1.16 -6.93 -8.99
CA MET A 111 -1.31 -5.78 -9.88
C MET A 111 -2.23 -4.73 -9.24
N PRO A 112 -1.96 -3.41 -9.42
CA PRO A 112 -2.75 -2.35 -8.77
C PRO A 112 -4.26 -2.43 -9.01
N ASP A 113 -4.66 -3.03 -10.14
CA ASP A 113 -6.04 -3.16 -10.59
C ASP A 113 -6.67 -4.53 -10.27
N THR A 114 -5.94 -5.42 -9.59
CA THR A 114 -6.50 -6.68 -9.08
C THR A 114 -7.57 -6.37 -8.04
N VAL A 115 -8.80 -6.81 -8.27
CA VAL A 115 -9.92 -6.61 -7.33
C VAL A 115 -9.88 -7.70 -6.27
N PHE A 116 -9.96 -7.31 -5.01
CA PHE A 116 -10.00 -8.21 -3.86
C PHE A 116 -11.34 -8.11 -3.13
N THR A 117 -11.80 -9.23 -2.57
CA THR A 117 -12.93 -9.28 -1.64
C THR A 117 -12.53 -9.94 -0.32
N LEU A 118 -13.32 -9.73 0.73
CA LEU A 118 -13.10 -10.30 2.05
C LEU A 118 -13.17 -11.83 2.03
N GLY A 119 -12.29 -12.46 2.82
CA GLY A 119 -12.25 -13.88 3.11
C GLY A 119 -12.37 -14.13 4.62
N ASN A 120 -11.54 -15.03 5.16
CA ASN A 120 -11.50 -15.28 6.60
C ASN A 120 -10.51 -14.33 7.29
N VAL A 121 -11.03 -13.32 7.98
CA VAL A 121 -10.25 -12.23 8.58
C VAL A 121 -9.64 -12.55 9.95
N ALA A 122 -9.97 -13.70 10.57
CA ALA A 122 -9.63 -13.98 11.97
C ALA A 122 -8.13 -13.86 12.27
N LEU A 123 -7.27 -14.38 11.39
CA LEU A 123 -5.82 -14.32 11.57
C LEU A 123 -5.26 -12.90 11.35
N ALA A 124 -5.88 -12.11 10.48
CA ALA A 124 -5.40 -10.77 10.18
C ALA A 124 -5.58 -9.80 11.38
N TYR A 125 -6.60 -10.01 12.21
CA TYR A 125 -6.81 -9.22 13.43
C TYR A 125 -5.77 -9.47 14.52
N SER A 126 -4.91 -10.48 14.38
CA SER A 126 -3.79 -10.71 15.30
C SER A 126 -2.61 -9.76 15.06
N ASP A 127 -2.53 -9.16 13.87
CA ASP A 127 -1.54 -8.13 13.53
C ASP A 127 -2.22 -6.74 13.61
N PRO A 128 -1.78 -5.85 14.53
CA PRO A 128 -2.41 -4.54 14.71
C PRO A 128 -2.44 -3.67 13.45
N VAL A 129 -1.40 -3.75 12.60
CA VAL A 129 -1.31 -2.95 11.38
C VAL A 129 -2.30 -3.47 10.33
N LEU A 130 -2.42 -4.80 10.21
CA LEU A 130 -3.41 -5.40 9.33
C LEU A 130 -4.85 -5.18 9.82
N ALA A 131 -5.07 -5.22 11.14
CA ALA A 131 -6.35 -4.93 11.75
C ALA A 131 -6.80 -3.50 11.45
N GLU A 132 -5.95 -2.49 11.71
CA GLU A 132 -6.26 -1.08 11.44
C GLU A 132 -6.52 -0.83 9.94
N PHE A 133 -5.73 -1.45 9.07
CA PHE A 133 -5.98 -1.37 7.63
C PHE A 133 -7.30 -2.02 7.24
N LEU A 134 -7.61 -3.21 7.76
CA LEU A 134 -8.86 -3.91 7.50
C LEU A 134 -10.07 -3.09 7.95
N ASP A 135 -10.03 -2.48 9.13
CA ASP A 135 -11.14 -1.67 9.63
C ASP A 135 -11.42 -0.48 8.71
N ARG A 136 -10.37 0.19 8.19
CA ARG A 136 -10.50 1.26 7.19
C ARG A 136 -10.98 0.75 5.83
N ALA A 137 -10.50 -0.41 5.40
CA ALA A 137 -10.74 -0.97 4.07
C ALA A 137 -12.03 -1.80 3.97
N TRP A 138 -12.60 -2.23 5.10
CA TRP A 138 -13.75 -3.13 5.21
C TRP A 138 -14.92 -2.75 4.29
N PRO A 139 -15.47 -1.52 4.32
CA PRO A 139 -16.65 -1.17 3.52
C PRO A 139 -16.40 -1.28 2.01
N TYR A 140 -15.15 -1.23 1.58
CA TYR A 140 -14.77 -1.30 0.17
C TYR A 140 -14.41 -2.72 -0.26
N LEU A 141 -13.75 -3.48 0.62
CA LEU A 141 -13.40 -4.88 0.38
C LEU A 141 -14.63 -5.81 0.41
N SER A 142 -15.67 -5.46 1.16
CA SER A 142 -16.95 -6.20 1.13
C SER A 142 -17.63 -6.14 -0.25
N GLU A 143 -17.47 -5.04 -0.97
CA GLU A 143 -18.00 -4.84 -2.34
C GLU A 143 -17.04 -5.30 -3.45
N GLY A 144 -15.78 -5.53 -3.11
CA GLY A 144 -14.71 -5.72 -4.08
C GLY A 144 -13.99 -4.42 -4.40
N ALA A 145 -12.70 -4.34 -4.05
CA ALA A 145 -11.88 -3.17 -4.36
C ALA A 145 -10.46 -3.56 -4.77
N SER A 146 -9.89 -2.78 -5.68
CA SER A 146 -8.48 -2.89 -6.07
C SER A 146 -7.60 -1.99 -5.20
N ALA A 147 -6.29 -2.24 -5.20
CA ALA A 147 -5.34 -1.40 -4.49
C ALA A 147 -5.39 0.06 -4.95
N ARG A 148 -5.51 0.30 -6.27
CA ARG A 148 -5.64 1.64 -6.85
C ARG A 148 -6.87 2.38 -6.34
N ARG A 149 -8.00 1.69 -6.18
CA ARG A 149 -9.25 2.27 -5.63
C ARG A 149 -9.13 2.50 -4.13
N LEU A 150 -8.55 1.56 -3.39
CA LEU A 150 -8.42 1.62 -1.93
C LEU A 150 -7.48 2.72 -1.46
N ALA A 151 -6.33 2.88 -2.13
CA ALA A 151 -5.28 3.84 -1.75
C ALA A 151 -5.80 5.23 -1.32
N PRO A 152 -6.55 5.97 -2.17
CA PRO A 152 -7.08 7.28 -1.77
C PRO A 152 -8.15 7.20 -0.68
N LEU A 153 -8.89 6.08 -0.57
CA LEU A 153 -9.98 5.92 0.39
C LEU A 153 -9.49 5.64 1.81
N VAL A 154 -8.37 4.92 1.94
CA VAL A 154 -7.76 4.63 3.24
C VAL A 154 -6.61 5.59 3.59
N GLY A 155 -6.27 6.50 2.69
CA GLY A 155 -5.21 7.49 2.87
C GLY A 155 -3.79 6.90 2.82
N LEU A 156 -3.58 5.83 2.05
CA LEU A 156 -2.28 5.15 1.96
C LEU A 156 -1.72 5.12 0.53
N PRO A 157 -0.39 5.10 0.35
CA PRO A 157 0.22 4.93 -0.96
C PRO A 157 -0.18 3.61 -1.61
N THR A 158 -0.33 3.60 -2.94
CA THR A 158 -0.80 2.40 -3.69
C THR A 158 0.06 1.18 -3.42
N ASP A 159 1.39 1.31 -3.41
CA ASP A 159 2.28 0.17 -3.14
C ASP A 159 2.17 -0.35 -1.70
N ARG A 160 1.91 0.54 -0.73
CA ARG A 160 1.62 0.12 0.66
C ARG A 160 0.32 -0.67 0.73
N VAL A 161 -0.73 -0.23 0.03
CA VAL A 161 -1.99 -0.98 -0.05
C VAL A 161 -1.80 -2.33 -0.74
N ARG A 162 -1.03 -2.38 -1.84
CA ARG A 162 -0.69 -3.65 -2.51
C ARG A 162 0.04 -4.62 -1.56
N TYR A 163 0.97 -4.11 -0.76
CA TYR A 163 1.68 -4.88 0.25
C TYR A 163 0.77 -5.41 1.35
N LEU A 164 -0.11 -4.57 1.91
CA LEU A 164 -1.06 -4.98 2.93
C LEU A 164 -2.06 -6.03 2.37
N LEU A 165 -2.54 -5.85 1.14
CA LEU A 165 -3.37 -6.85 0.46
C LEU A 165 -2.61 -8.15 0.18
N TYR A 166 -1.33 -8.09 -0.15
CA TYR A 166 -0.49 -9.29 -0.28
C TYR A 166 -0.39 -10.05 1.05
N LYS A 167 -0.12 -9.36 2.16
CA LYS A 167 -0.11 -9.95 3.51
C LYS A 167 -1.47 -10.56 3.87
N LEU A 168 -2.55 -9.82 3.71
CA LEU A 168 -3.91 -10.31 3.96
C LEU A 168 -4.26 -11.53 3.10
N ARG A 169 -3.84 -11.55 1.84
CA ARG A 169 -4.04 -12.70 0.94
C ARG A 169 -3.30 -13.93 1.46
N SER A 170 -2.07 -13.77 1.93
CA SER A 170 -1.28 -14.87 2.50
C SER A 170 -1.94 -15.50 3.73
N LEU A 171 -2.74 -14.72 4.47
CA LEU A 171 -3.53 -15.15 5.62
C LEU A 171 -4.95 -15.64 5.26
N GLY A 172 -5.34 -15.60 3.98
CA GLY A 172 -6.70 -15.92 3.54
C GLY A 172 -7.77 -14.88 3.91
N ALA A 173 -7.36 -13.71 4.41
CA ALA A 173 -8.26 -12.63 4.82
C ALA A 173 -8.85 -11.85 3.65
N VAL A 174 -8.19 -11.89 2.48
CA VAL A 174 -8.74 -11.41 1.22
C VAL A 174 -8.42 -12.40 0.10
N GLN A 175 -9.25 -12.39 -0.93
CA GLN A 175 -9.07 -13.22 -2.12
C GLN A 175 -9.31 -12.40 -3.39
N PRO A 176 -8.56 -12.64 -4.47
CA PRO A 176 -8.81 -11.97 -5.74
C PRO A 176 -10.19 -12.39 -6.25
N LEU A 177 -11.01 -11.41 -6.60
CA LEU A 177 -12.26 -11.65 -7.29
C LEU A 177 -11.88 -12.09 -8.71
N GLU A 178 -12.05 -13.37 -9.02
CA GLU A 178 -11.88 -13.84 -10.39
C GLU A 178 -12.80 -13.04 -11.29
N GLN A 179 -12.23 -12.16 -12.11
CA GLN A 179 -12.96 -11.61 -13.24
C GLN A 179 -13.31 -12.82 -14.10
N ARG A 180 -14.57 -13.26 -14.07
CA ARG A 180 -15.11 -14.05 -15.17
C ARG A 180 -14.88 -13.20 -16.41
N VAL A 181 -13.83 -13.52 -17.16
CA VAL A 181 -13.66 -13.02 -18.50
C VAL A 181 -14.94 -13.45 -19.20
N LYS A 182 -15.88 -12.51 -19.38
CA LYS A 182 -16.95 -12.69 -20.36
C LYS A 182 -16.21 -12.70 -21.69
N VAL A 183 -15.74 -13.88 -22.09
CA VAL A 183 -15.34 -14.12 -23.47
C VAL A 183 -16.58 -13.72 -24.27
N PRO A 184 -16.51 -12.71 -25.15
CA PRO A 184 -17.64 -12.35 -25.98
C PRO A 184 -18.09 -13.62 -26.69
N GLN A 185 -19.34 -14.02 -26.45
CA GLN A 185 -19.94 -15.23 -27.02
C GLN A 185 -20.29 -15.02 -28.51
N GLU A 186 -19.49 -14.23 -29.22
CA GLU A 186 -19.61 -13.90 -30.63
C GLU A 186 -18.33 -14.30 -31.35
N ARG A 187 -18.19 -15.60 -31.62
CA ARG A 187 -17.42 -16.16 -32.77
C ARG A 187 -17.47 -17.69 -32.86
N ARG A 188 -18.36 -18.38 -32.15
CA ARG A 188 -18.60 -19.83 -32.34
C ARG A 188 -19.70 -20.18 -33.35
N SER A 189 -20.30 -19.21 -34.06
CA SER A 189 -21.46 -19.47 -34.93
C SER A 189 -21.20 -19.53 -36.44
N LEU A 190 -19.96 -19.33 -36.93
CA LEU A 190 -19.70 -19.44 -38.38
C LEU A 190 -18.97 -20.74 -38.76
N ALA A 191 -17.94 -21.15 -38.01
CA ALA A 191 -17.26 -22.43 -38.24
C ALA A 191 -18.19 -23.64 -37.95
N GLY A 192 -19.06 -23.54 -36.94
CA GLY A 192 -20.05 -24.58 -36.62
C GLY A 192 -21.18 -24.69 -37.65
N ARG A 193 -21.53 -23.59 -38.34
CA ARG A 193 -22.53 -23.60 -39.42
C ARG A 193 -21.97 -24.11 -40.76
N LEU A 194 -20.67 -23.87 -41.03
CA LEU A 194 -20.01 -24.40 -42.23
C LEU A 194 -19.73 -25.91 -42.14
N LEU A 195 -19.39 -26.45 -40.96
CA LEU A 195 -19.19 -27.89 -40.77
C LEU A 195 -20.49 -28.71 -40.79
N GLY A 196 -21.64 -28.10 -40.46
CA GLY A 196 -22.95 -28.74 -40.58
C GLY A 196 -23.42 -28.95 -42.03
N LEU A 197 -22.98 -28.09 -42.96
CA LEU A 197 -23.38 -28.14 -44.37
C LEU A 197 -22.55 -29.11 -45.21
N LEU A 198 -21.32 -29.44 -44.79
CA LEU A 198 -20.48 -30.43 -45.48
C LEU A 198 -20.82 -31.88 -45.10
N ARG A 199 -21.44 -32.12 -43.94
CA ARG A 199 -21.82 -33.48 -43.50
C ARG A 199 -23.13 -34.00 -44.13
N ARG A 200 -23.91 -33.14 -44.79
CA ARG A 200 -25.13 -33.54 -45.53
C ARG A 200 -24.90 -33.93 -47.00
N ARG A 201 -23.68 -33.80 -47.53
CA ARG A 201 -23.40 -34.10 -48.95
C ARG A 201 -22.67 -35.42 -49.22
N PHE A 202 -22.20 -36.14 -48.20
CA PHE A 202 -21.46 -37.41 -48.37
C PHE A 202 -21.90 -38.52 -47.40
N GLY A 203 -23.20 -38.82 -47.36
CA GLY A 203 -23.77 -39.83 -46.46
C GLY A 203 -24.75 -40.77 -47.14
N LYS A 204 -24.43 -41.32 -48.32
CA LYS A 204 -25.09 -42.50 -48.89
C LYS A 204 -24.08 -43.35 -49.65
N PHE A 205 -23.51 -44.35 -48.97
CA PHE A 205 -23.07 -45.60 -49.59
C PHE A 205 -23.13 -46.69 -48.51
N SER A 206 -24.21 -47.47 -48.52
CA SER A 206 -24.27 -48.77 -47.86
C SER A 206 -24.06 -49.84 -48.93
N TRP A 207 -23.09 -50.73 -48.74
CA TRP A 207 -23.08 -52.03 -49.40
C TRP A 207 -23.36 -53.10 -48.36
N SER A 208 -24.35 -53.93 -48.68
CA SER A 208 -24.74 -55.14 -47.98
C SER A 208 -23.82 -56.29 -48.37
N LEU A 209 -23.50 -57.16 -47.42
CA LEU A 209 -23.38 -58.60 -47.59
C LEU A 209 -23.51 -59.28 -46.23
#